data_AF-A0A1G8NWE2-F1
#
_entry.id   AF-A0A1G8NWE2-F1
#
_cell.length_a   1.000
_cell.length_b   1.000
_cell.length_c   1.000
_cell.angle_alpha   90.00
_cell.angle_beta   90.00
_cell.angle_gamma   90.00
#
_symmetry.space_group_name_H-M   'P 1'
#
loop_
_entity.id
_entity.type
_entity.pdbx_description
1 polymer ?
#
loop_
_entity_poly.entity_id
_entity_poly.type
_entity_poly.pdbx_seq_one_letter_code
_entity_poly.pdbx_strand_id
1 'polypeptide(L)'
;MVSHRKFGLLQQEATFVQRFLDDFEEPTNGQQRVAKVGENGELIYVRNFPLPDGFEPDYIDLLVLLDDFPARPPIGVYVLHRQNGALIEQISNRFNAFRERAFHNATPIPNFTWICYHYENNSWRYHPEDPARGDNTAKFLAGFFAEMSR
;
A
#
# COMPACT_ATOMS: atom_id res chain seq x y z
N MET A 1 -4.60 -11.18 -18.82
CA MET A 1 -5.80 -11.81 -18.24
C MET A 1 -5.40 -12.35 -16.88
N VAL A 2 -5.89 -11.75 -15.80
CA VAL A 2 -5.58 -12.21 -14.44
C VAL A 2 -6.25 -13.55 -14.20
N SER A 3 -5.53 -14.49 -13.59
CA SER A 3 -6.12 -15.79 -13.26
C SER A 3 -7.17 -15.62 -12.15
N HIS A 4 -8.27 -16.38 -12.23
CA HIS A 4 -9.29 -16.42 -11.17
C HIS A 4 -8.68 -16.71 -9.80
N ARG A 5 -7.60 -17.51 -9.77
CA ARG A 5 -6.82 -17.81 -8.57
C ARG A 5 -6.16 -16.55 -7.99
N LYS A 6 -5.46 -15.76 -8.80
CA LYS A 6 -4.81 -14.52 -8.34
C LYS A 6 -5.85 -13.53 -7.80
N PHE A 7 -6.96 -13.34 -8.51
CA PHE A 7 -8.02 -12.44 -8.06
C PHE A 7 -8.60 -12.85 -6.70
N GLY A 8 -8.89 -14.14 -6.50
CA GLY A 8 -9.36 -14.66 -5.21
C GLY A 8 -8.37 -14.43 -4.07
N LEU A 9 -7.06 -14.60 -4.32
CA LEU A 9 -6.03 -14.28 -3.34
C LEU A 9 -6.04 -12.77 -3.02
N LEU A 10 -6.11 -11.89 -4.02
CA LEU A 10 -6.14 -10.45 -3.78
C LEU A 10 -7.38 -10.00 -3.00
N GLN A 11 -8.53 -10.65 -3.18
CA GLN A 11 -9.72 -10.36 -2.37
C GLN A 11 -9.50 -10.71 -0.89
N GLN A 12 -8.81 -11.83 -0.64
CA GLN A 12 -8.40 -12.20 0.72
C GLN A 12 -7.40 -11.19 1.29
N GLU A 13 -6.42 -10.76 0.51
CA GLU A 13 -5.45 -9.73 0.90
C GLU A 13 -6.15 -8.40 1.24
N ALA A 14 -7.08 -7.94 0.40
CA ALA A 14 -7.87 -6.74 0.68
C ALA A 14 -8.66 -6.86 1.99
N THR A 15 -9.14 -8.06 2.34
CA THR A 15 -9.80 -8.31 3.62
C THR A 15 -8.84 -8.18 4.80
N PHE A 16 -7.59 -8.65 4.68
CA PHE A 16 -6.59 -8.45 5.73
C PHE A 16 -6.19 -6.99 5.85
N VAL A 17 -6.03 -6.28 4.73
CA VAL A 17 -5.73 -4.85 4.75
C VAL A 17 -6.89 -4.10 5.41
N GLN A 18 -8.15 -4.43 5.09
CA GLN A 18 -9.29 -3.81 5.75
C GLN A 18 -9.25 -4.00 7.27
N ARG A 19 -9.01 -5.24 7.75
CA ARG A 19 -8.90 -5.49 9.20
C ARG A 19 -7.80 -4.67 9.86
N PHE A 20 -6.65 -4.51 9.20
CA PHE A 20 -5.59 -3.63 9.68
C PHE A 20 -6.06 -2.16 9.76
N LEU A 21 -6.80 -1.68 8.75
CA LEU A 21 -7.34 -0.32 8.76
C LEU A 21 -8.41 -0.11 9.85
N ASP A 22 -9.17 -1.15 10.17
CA ASP A 22 -10.24 -1.10 11.18
C ASP A 22 -9.69 -0.93 12.61
N ASP A 23 -8.39 -1.14 12.83
CA ASP A 23 -7.73 -0.94 14.13
C ASP A 23 -7.37 0.54 14.41
N PHE A 24 -7.57 1.45 13.44
CA PHE A 24 -7.28 2.88 13.57
C PHE A 24 -8.54 3.70 13.82
N GLU A 25 -8.37 4.87 14.46
CA GLU A 25 -9.44 5.85 14.61
C GLU A 25 -9.97 6.34 13.25
N GLU A 26 -11.19 6.87 13.25
CA GLU A 26 -11.79 7.46 12.04
C GLU A 26 -10.94 8.64 11.54
N PRO A 27 -10.69 8.74 10.21
CA PRO A 27 -9.88 9.82 9.66
C PRO A 27 -10.60 11.18 9.80
N THR A 28 -9.82 12.26 9.88
CA THR A 28 -10.35 13.62 10.09
C THR A 28 -11.31 14.12 9.00
N ASN A 29 -11.36 13.48 7.83
CA ASN A 29 -12.32 13.81 6.77
C ASN A 29 -13.71 13.17 6.95
N GLY A 30 -13.93 12.37 8.01
CA GLY A 30 -15.20 11.71 8.30
C GLY A 30 -15.60 10.63 7.28
N GLN A 31 -14.68 10.18 6.42
CA GLN A 31 -14.91 9.11 5.46
C GLN A 31 -14.36 7.78 5.96
N GLN A 32 -14.95 6.66 5.54
CA GLN A 32 -14.47 5.34 5.94
C GLN A 32 -13.10 5.01 5.33
N ARG A 33 -12.29 4.26 6.09
CA ARG A 33 -11.07 3.60 5.58
C ARG A 33 -11.48 2.36 4.80
N VAL A 34 -10.98 2.21 3.58
CA VAL A 34 -11.46 1.16 2.66
C VAL A 34 -10.29 0.53 1.91
N ALA A 35 -10.20 -0.80 1.93
CA ALA A 35 -9.31 -1.57 1.07
C ALA A 35 -10.11 -2.38 0.04
N LYS A 36 -9.79 -2.23 -1.25
CA LYS A 36 -10.46 -2.95 -2.35
C LYS A 36 -9.48 -3.40 -3.43
N VAL A 37 -9.73 -4.56 -4.01
CA VAL A 37 -9.02 -5.00 -5.21
C VAL A 37 -9.47 -4.15 -6.40
N GLY A 38 -8.53 -3.69 -7.21
CA GLY A 38 -8.82 -3.02 -8.48
C GLY A 38 -9.53 -3.95 -9.46
N GLU A 39 -10.31 -3.39 -10.38
CA GLU A 39 -11.12 -4.17 -11.33
C GLU A 39 -10.30 -5.12 -12.20
N ASN A 40 -9.05 -4.75 -12.51
CA ASN A 40 -8.12 -5.57 -13.28
C ASN A 40 -7.48 -6.72 -12.48
N GLY A 41 -7.60 -6.75 -11.14
CA GLY A 41 -6.98 -7.78 -10.31
C GLY A 41 -5.47 -7.67 -10.21
N GLU A 42 -4.91 -6.47 -10.35
CA GLU A 42 -3.45 -6.24 -10.32
C GLU A 42 -3.02 -5.30 -9.18
N LEU A 43 -3.99 -4.70 -8.48
CA LEU A 43 -3.70 -3.76 -7.39
C LEU A 43 -4.71 -3.88 -6.26
N ILE A 44 -4.32 -3.37 -5.10
CA ILE A 44 -5.23 -3.00 -4.02
C ILE A 44 -5.22 -1.47 -3.91
N TYR A 45 -6.41 -0.87 -3.98
CA TYR A 45 -6.64 0.52 -3.63
C TYR A 45 -6.98 0.62 -2.15
N VAL A 46 -6.30 1.53 -1.46
CA VAL A 46 -6.56 1.86 -0.07
C VAL A 46 -6.97 3.32 0.01
N ARG A 47 -8.20 3.55 0.45
CA ARG A 47 -8.73 4.89 0.75
C ARG A 47 -8.52 5.22 2.21
N ASN A 48 -8.10 6.44 2.48
CA ASN A 48 -7.84 6.94 3.83
C ASN A 48 -6.91 6.00 4.61
N PHE A 49 -5.77 5.65 4.04
CA PHE A 49 -4.69 5.00 4.77
C PHE A 49 -4.25 5.90 5.94
N PRO A 50 -4.11 5.38 7.17
CA PRO A 50 -3.73 6.19 8.32
C PRO A 50 -2.30 6.72 8.18
N LEU A 51 -2.09 7.97 8.54
CA LEU A 51 -0.76 8.55 8.75
C LEU A 51 -0.53 8.76 10.24
N PRO A 52 0.70 8.61 10.75
CA PRO A 52 1.00 8.80 12.16
C PRO A 52 0.93 10.28 12.55
N ASP A 53 1.09 10.55 13.85
CA ASP A 53 1.10 11.92 14.38
C ASP A 53 2.14 12.80 13.68
N GLY A 54 1.76 14.06 13.44
CA GLY A 54 2.61 15.05 12.77
C GLY A 54 2.36 15.18 11.26
N PHE A 55 1.51 14.34 10.68
CA PHE A 55 1.02 14.50 9.31
C PHE A 55 -0.29 15.30 9.28
N GLU A 56 -0.45 16.16 8.28
CA GLU A 56 -1.70 16.89 8.03
C GLU A 56 -2.06 16.88 6.53
N PRO A 57 -3.21 16.29 6.14
CA PRO A 57 -4.14 15.53 6.98
C PRO A 57 -3.57 14.20 7.51
N ASP A 58 -4.28 13.55 8.44
CA ASP A 58 -3.92 12.26 9.08
C ASP A 58 -4.21 11.02 8.20
N TYR A 59 -4.46 11.24 6.91
CA TYR A 59 -4.81 10.18 5.98
C TYR A 59 -4.30 10.43 4.57
N ILE A 60 -4.18 9.35 3.81
CA ILE A 60 -3.79 9.42 2.40
C ILE A 60 -4.37 8.26 1.59
N ASP A 61 -4.67 8.49 0.31
CA ASP A 61 -5.07 7.42 -0.61
C ASP A 61 -3.85 6.76 -1.25
N LEU A 62 -3.79 5.43 -1.21
CA LEU A 62 -2.70 4.62 -1.73
C LEU A 62 -3.17 3.65 -2.82
N LEU A 63 -2.28 3.36 -3.76
CA LEU A 63 -2.33 2.14 -4.58
C LEU A 63 -1.14 1.25 -4.24
N VAL A 64 -1.41 -0.04 -4.10
CA VAL A 64 -0.40 -1.08 -3.95
C VAL A 64 -0.47 -1.97 -5.19
N LEU A 65 0.54 -1.91 -6.06
CA LEU A 65 0.63 -2.79 -7.23
C LEU A 65 1.12 -4.19 -6.80
N LEU A 66 0.48 -5.20 -7.37
CA LEU A 66 0.59 -6.61 -6.99
C LEU A 66 0.70 -7.49 -8.25
N ASP A 67 1.44 -7.03 -9.25
CA ASP A 67 1.56 -7.65 -10.58
C ASP A 67 2.10 -9.10 -10.50
N ASP A 68 3.13 -9.31 -9.68
CA ASP A 68 3.78 -10.61 -9.47
C ASP A 68 3.25 -11.39 -8.24
N PHE A 69 2.15 -10.94 -7.64
CA PHE A 69 1.63 -11.57 -6.42
C PHE A 69 1.14 -13.02 -6.68
N PRO A 70 1.41 -13.98 -5.78
CA PRO A 70 2.10 -13.86 -4.48
C PRO A 70 3.61 -14.11 -4.51
N ALA A 71 4.23 -14.23 -5.69
CA ALA A 71 5.63 -14.64 -5.81
C ALA A 71 6.61 -13.59 -5.27
N ARG A 72 6.22 -12.32 -5.28
CA ARG A 72 7.05 -11.19 -4.81
C ARG A 72 6.24 -10.22 -3.96
N PRO A 73 6.90 -9.50 -3.03
CA PRO A 73 6.26 -8.43 -2.28
C PRO A 73 5.96 -7.24 -3.22
N PRO A 74 5.06 -6.32 -2.80
CA PRO A 74 5.06 -4.97 -3.37
C PRO A 74 6.43 -4.32 -3.13
N ILE A 75 6.85 -3.48 -4.07
CA ILE A 75 8.13 -2.74 -4.00
C ILE A 75 7.95 -1.26 -3.64
N GLY A 76 6.78 -0.91 -3.11
CA GLY A 76 6.42 0.43 -2.69
C GLY A 76 4.92 0.69 -2.79
N VAL A 77 4.54 1.95 -2.60
CA VAL A 77 3.15 2.42 -2.69
C VAL A 77 3.07 3.63 -3.63
N TYR A 78 1.91 3.84 -4.24
CA TYR A 78 1.66 4.98 -5.13
C TYR A 78 0.64 5.92 -4.51
N VAL A 79 0.94 7.21 -4.57
CA VAL A 79 0.11 8.29 -4.04
C VAL A 79 -0.21 9.27 -5.15
N LEU A 80 -1.47 9.71 -5.26
CA LEU A 80 -1.84 10.73 -6.23
C LEU A 80 -1.15 12.07 -5.90
N HIS A 81 -0.34 12.59 -6.83
CA HIS A 81 0.49 13.77 -6.58
C HIS A 81 -0.30 15.06 -6.39
N ARG A 82 -1.30 15.32 -7.26
CA ARG A 82 -1.97 16.63 -7.35
C ARG A 82 -2.67 17.09 -6.07
N GLN A 83 -3.14 16.15 -5.24
CA GLN A 83 -3.91 16.46 -4.03
C GLN A 83 -3.07 16.31 -2.75
N ASN A 84 -1.91 15.67 -2.84
CA ASN A 84 -1.12 15.27 -1.68
C ASN A 84 0.29 15.87 -1.68
N GLY A 85 0.54 16.99 -2.39
CA GLY A 85 1.88 17.55 -2.55
C GLY A 85 2.63 17.78 -1.22
N ALA A 86 1.96 18.42 -0.24
CA ALA A 86 2.54 18.65 1.09
C ALA A 86 2.77 17.35 1.87
N LEU A 87 1.81 16.41 1.84
CA LEU A 87 1.96 15.10 2.46
C LEU A 87 3.10 14.29 1.84
N ILE A 88 3.22 14.31 0.50
CA ILE A 88 4.31 13.65 -0.21
C ILE A 88 5.65 14.24 0.20
N GLU A 89 5.76 15.56 0.37
CA GLU A 89 6.97 16.19 0.88
C GLU A 89 7.31 15.72 2.30
N GLN A 90 6.31 15.64 3.18
CA GLN A 90 6.49 15.09 4.54
C GLN A 90 6.97 13.63 4.51
N ILE A 91 6.34 12.78 3.69
CA ILE A 91 6.74 11.38 3.49
C ILE A 91 8.15 11.30 2.88
N SER A 92 8.51 12.21 1.99
CA SER A 92 9.83 12.24 1.32
C SER A 92 10.99 12.49 2.30
N ASN A 93 10.71 13.02 3.50
CA ASN A 93 11.71 13.13 4.56
C ASN A 93 12.07 11.78 5.19
N ARG A 94 11.26 10.74 4.97
CA ARG A 94 11.43 9.38 5.51
C ARG A 94 11.76 8.35 4.44
N PHE A 95 11.21 8.52 3.24
CA PHE A 95 11.37 7.58 2.13
C PHE A 95 11.92 8.25 0.89
N ASN A 96 12.56 7.45 0.05
CA ASN A 96 12.82 7.88 -1.32
C ASN A 96 11.50 7.91 -2.10
N ALA A 97 11.04 9.13 -2.45
CA ALA A 97 9.85 9.35 -3.24
C ALA A 97 10.21 9.84 -4.65
N PHE A 98 9.57 9.25 -5.66
CA PHE A 98 9.88 9.51 -7.06
C PHE A 98 8.60 9.89 -7.81
N ARG A 99 8.56 11.15 -8.27
CA ARG A 99 7.42 11.68 -9.01
C ARG A 99 7.49 11.25 -10.47
N GLU A 100 6.39 10.72 -11.01
CA GLU A 100 6.25 10.32 -12.43
C GLU A 100 7.35 9.37 -12.93
N ARG A 101 8.05 8.74 -11.99
CA ARG A 101 9.13 7.79 -12.21
C ARG A 101 9.04 6.75 -11.10
N ALA A 102 9.47 5.54 -11.40
CA ALA A 102 9.62 4.52 -10.40
C ALA A 102 10.93 3.75 -10.67
N PHE A 103 11.55 3.24 -9.62
CA PHE A 103 12.82 2.49 -9.68
C PHE A 103 12.56 1.02 -9.31
N HIS A 104 13.56 0.16 -9.40
CA HIS A 104 13.44 -1.28 -9.08
C HIS A 104 12.39 -2.03 -9.92
N ASN A 105 12.23 -1.65 -11.20
CA ASN A 105 11.24 -2.21 -12.12
C ASN A 105 9.77 -1.93 -11.75
N ALA A 106 9.53 -0.97 -10.85
CA ALA A 106 8.18 -0.48 -10.60
C ALA A 106 7.63 0.23 -11.84
N THR A 107 6.33 0.05 -12.09
CA THR A 107 5.63 0.68 -13.20
C THR A 107 5.38 2.16 -12.90
N PRO A 108 5.84 3.12 -13.72
CA PRO A 108 5.48 4.53 -13.52
C PRO A 108 4.01 4.75 -13.85
N ILE A 109 3.27 5.40 -12.96
CA ILE A 109 1.86 5.76 -13.18
C ILE A 109 1.75 7.28 -13.30
N PRO A 110 1.20 7.83 -14.42
CA PRO A 110 1.01 9.26 -14.58
C PRO A 110 0.20 9.89 -13.46
N ASN A 111 0.63 11.05 -12.98
CA ASN A 111 0.05 11.79 -11.83
C ASN A 111 0.23 11.12 -10.46
N PHE A 112 0.96 10.01 -10.36
CA PHE A 112 1.31 9.41 -9.08
C PHE A 112 2.77 9.67 -8.72
N THR A 113 3.00 9.77 -7.42
CA THR A 113 4.33 9.65 -6.81
C THR A 113 4.47 8.26 -6.27
N TRP A 114 5.54 7.57 -6.65
CA TRP A 114 5.88 6.27 -6.10
C TRP A 114 6.80 6.47 -4.90
N ILE A 115 6.40 5.89 -3.77
CA ILE A 115 7.17 5.89 -2.53
C ILE A 115 7.83 4.52 -2.42
N CYS A 116 9.16 4.52 -2.46
CA CYS A 116 9.95 3.30 -2.36
C CYS A 116 9.91 2.77 -0.92
N TYR A 117 9.47 1.53 -0.76
CA TYR A 117 9.51 0.82 0.51
C TYR A 117 9.84 -0.65 0.26
N HIS A 118 10.97 -1.09 0.83
CA HIS A 118 11.46 -2.46 0.72
C HIS A 118 11.07 -3.25 1.97
N TYR A 119 10.19 -4.23 1.80
CA TYR A 119 9.74 -5.06 2.91
C TYR A 119 10.83 -6.01 3.40
N GLU A 120 11.12 -5.96 4.70
CA GLU A 120 11.95 -6.91 5.46
C GLU A 120 13.18 -7.47 4.70
N ASN A 121 14.05 -6.60 4.20
CA ASN A 121 15.27 -6.99 3.46
C ASN A 121 15.01 -7.97 2.30
N ASN A 122 13.85 -7.89 1.64
CA ASN A 122 13.42 -8.77 0.54
C ASN A 122 13.14 -10.23 0.95
N SER A 123 12.80 -10.50 2.21
CA SER A 123 12.59 -11.87 2.72
C SER A 123 11.14 -12.40 2.60
N TRP A 124 10.41 -11.99 1.56
CA TRP A 124 9.00 -12.34 1.35
C TRP A 124 8.74 -13.85 1.23
N ARG A 125 7.85 -14.36 2.07
CA ARG A 125 7.41 -15.75 2.18
C ARG A 125 5.89 -15.82 2.33
N TYR A 126 5.21 -15.84 1.19
CA TYR A 126 3.76 -16.06 1.17
C TYR A 126 3.43 -17.53 1.49
N HIS A 127 2.44 -17.75 2.36
CA HIS A 127 1.93 -19.08 2.70
C HIS A 127 0.51 -19.26 2.16
N PRO A 128 0.31 -19.90 0.99
CA PRO A 128 -0.99 -19.94 0.33
C PRO A 128 -2.07 -20.73 1.09
N GLU A 129 -1.66 -21.70 1.93
CA GLU A 129 -2.59 -22.49 2.75
C GLU A 129 -3.00 -21.76 4.04
N ASP A 130 -2.16 -20.84 4.51
CA ASP A 130 -2.43 -19.99 5.68
C ASP A 130 -1.77 -18.61 5.50
N PRO A 131 -2.40 -17.70 4.73
CA PRO A 131 -1.81 -16.40 4.42
C PRO A 131 -1.59 -15.50 5.63
N ALA A 132 -2.27 -15.75 6.75
CA ALA A 132 -2.08 -14.99 7.98
C ALA A 132 -0.73 -15.32 8.66
N ARG A 133 -0.26 -16.57 8.53
CA ARG A 133 1.04 -17.01 9.06
C ARG A 133 2.22 -16.55 8.22
N GLY A 134 2.04 -16.43 6.91
CA GLY A 134 3.07 -15.92 5.99
C GLY A 134 3.13 -14.40 5.90
N ASP A 135 3.99 -13.90 5.02
CA ASP A 135 3.95 -12.50 4.62
C ASP A 135 2.70 -12.21 3.80
N ASN A 136 2.16 -11.01 3.96
CA ASN A 136 0.96 -10.57 3.24
C ASN A 136 0.94 -9.04 3.11
N THR A 137 0.01 -8.54 2.32
CA THR A 137 -0.11 -7.12 1.98
C THR A 137 -0.43 -6.26 3.20
N ALA A 138 -1.17 -6.79 4.18
CA ALA A 138 -1.44 -6.07 5.42
C ALA A 138 -0.18 -5.89 6.26
N LYS A 139 0.66 -6.92 6.38
CA LYS A 139 1.97 -6.82 7.07
C LYS A 139 2.93 -5.86 6.35
N PHE A 140 2.93 -5.87 5.01
CA PHE A 140 3.65 -4.89 4.21
C PHE A 140 3.25 -3.45 4.59
N LEU A 141 1.95 -3.16 4.59
CA LEU A 141 1.41 -1.84 4.90
C LEU A 141 1.60 -1.46 6.37
N ALA A 142 1.51 -2.41 7.29
CA ALA A 142 1.81 -2.18 8.71
C ALA A 142 3.27 -1.79 8.91
N GLY A 143 4.21 -2.45 8.22
CA GLY A 143 5.62 -2.05 8.23
C GLY A 143 5.85 -0.66 7.63
N PHE A 144 5.18 -0.35 6.52
CA PHE A 144 5.24 0.99 5.92
C PHE A 144 4.76 2.08 6.89
N PHE A 145 3.63 1.84 7.58
CA PHE A 145 3.13 2.73 8.64
C PHE A 145 4.12 2.87 9.80
N ALA A 146 4.69 1.75 10.27
CA ALA A 146 5.66 1.76 11.37
C ALA A 146 6.92 2.56 11.04
N GLU A 147 7.41 2.48 9.80
CA GLU A 147 8.56 3.28 9.34
C GLU A 147 8.22 4.79 9.24
N MET A 148 6.99 5.15 8.85
CA MET A 148 6.53 6.55 8.91
C MET A 148 6.45 7.09 10.33
N SER A 149 6.27 6.21 11.33
CA SER A 149 6.09 6.58 12.73
C SER A 149 7.40 6.77 13.51
N ARG A 150 8.55 6.57 12.84
CA ARG A 150 9.90 6.81 13.41
C ARG A 150 10.34 8.26 13.18
#